data_AF-A0A819PTX4-F1
#
_entry.id   AF-A0A819PTX4-F1
#
_cell.length_a   1.000
_cell.length_b   1.000
_cell.length_c   1.000
_cell.angle_alpha   90.00
_cell.angle_beta   90.00
_cell.angle_gamma   90.00
#
_symmetry.space_group_name_H-M   'P 1'
#
loop_
_entity.id
_entity.type
_entity.pdbx_description
1 polymer ?
#
loop_
_entity_poly.entity_id
_entity_poly.type
_entity_poly.pdbx_seq_one_letter_code
_entity_poly.pdbx_strand_id
1 'polypeptide(L)' 'LKMYWVQCVENGPRRVNHAAGALDNYIYSFGGYSDTEDYTQVTPIDIHIFNIRK' A
#
# COMPACT_ATOMS: atom_id res chain seq x y z
N LEU A 1 -19.72 -2.78 19.96
CA LEU A 1 -19.20 -2.03 18.79
C LEU A 1 -19.11 -2.99 17.62
N LYS A 2 -19.83 -2.72 16.52
CA LYS A 2 -19.72 -3.54 15.31
C LYS A 2 -18.68 -2.90 14.39
N MET A 3 -17.55 -3.57 14.20
CA MET A 3 -16.54 -3.23 13.20
C MET A 3 -16.89 -3.96 11.90
N TYR A 4 -16.97 -3.21 10.80
CA TYR A 4 -17.07 -3.75 9.45
C TYR A 4 -16.06 -3.02 8.58
N TRP A 5 -15.11 -3.73 7.97
CA TRP A 5 -14.24 -3.20 6.92
C TRP A 5 -13.72 -4.33 6.05
N VAL A 6 -13.96 -4.26 4.74
CA VAL A 6 -12.94 -4.53 3.71
C VAL A 6 -13.31 -3.72 2.47
N GLN A 7 -12.45 -2.80 2.04
CA GLN A 7 -12.45 -2.30 0.67
C GLN A 7 -11.27 -2.97 -0.03
N CYS A 8 -11.57 -3.89 -0.94
CA CYS A 8 -10.59 -4.48 -1.85
C CYS A 8 -10.66 -3.72 -3.17
N VAL A 9 -9.53 -3.22 -3.64
CA VAL A 9 -9.43 -2.55 -4.93
C VAL A 9 -8.71 -3.50 -5.87
N GLU A 10 -9.33 -3.81 -7.00
CA GLU A 10 -8.69 -4.61 -8.03
C GLU A 10 -7.47 -3.87 -8.59
N ASN A 11 -6.42 -4.62 -8.91
CA ASN A 11 -5.17 -4.10 -9.50
C ASN A 11 -4.37 -3.14 -8.59
N GLY A 12 -4.65 -3.14 -7.27
CA GLY A 12 -3.77 -2.48 -6.29
C GLY A 12 -2.40 -3.17 -6.18
N PRO A 13 -1.38 -2.45 -5.65
CA PRO A 13 -0.06 -3.03 -5.43
C PRO A 13 -0.11 -4.21 -4.46
N ARG A 14 0.53 -5.33 -4.82
CA ARG A 14 0.64 -6.53 -3.97
C ARG A 14 1.88 -6.40 -3.10
N ARG A 15 1.73 -6.06 -1.83
CA ARG A 15 2.87 -5.84 -0.92
C ARG A 15 2.60 -6.35 0.48
N VAL A 16 3.58 -7.02 1.07
CA VAL A 16 3.59 -7.40 2.50
C VAL A 16 4.65 -6.59 3.25
N ASN A 17 4.46 -6.46 4.57
CA ASN A 17 5.37 -5.74 5.49
C ASN A 17 5.63 -4.26 5.14
N HIS A 18 4.76 -3.64 4.37
CA HIS A 18 4.84 -2.20 4.06
C HIS A 18 4.40 -1.36 5.27
N ALA A 19 4.95 -0.15 5.39
CA ALA A 19 4.43 0.85 6.32
C ALA A 19 3.31 1.65 5.65
N ALA A 20 2.30 2.09 6.41
CA ALA A 20 1.22 2.93 5.88
C ALA A 20 0.87 4.08 6.83
N GLY A 21 0.54 5.24 6.25
CA GLY A 21 0.10 6.43 6.97
C GLY A 21 -1.05 7.12 6.23
N ALA A 22 -1.99 7.70 6.98
CA ALA A 22 -3.10 8.46 6.42
C ALA A 22 -2.87 9.96 6.59
N LEU A 23 -3.14 10.71 5.52
CA LEU A 23 -3.17 12.17 5.54
C LEU A 23 -4.32 12.64 4.63
N ASP A 24 -5.20 13.47 5.18
CA ASP A 24 -6.44 13.93 4.55
C ASP A 24 -7.28 12.76 3.98
N ASN A 25 -7.37 12.65 2.65
CA ASN A 25 -8.17 11.65 1.95
C ASN A 25 -7.28 10.61 1.25
N TYR A 26 -6.05 10.49 1.70
CA TYR A 26 -5.06 9.64 1.08
C TYR A 26 -4.44 8.71 2.10
N ILE A 27 -4.26 7.45 1.68
CA ILE A 27 -3.42 6.48 2.38
C ILE A 27 -2.14 6.34 1.57
N TYR A 28 -1.02 6.63 2.22
CA TYR A 28 0.31 6.46 1.68
C TYR A 28 0.86 5.14 2.17
N SER A 29 1.37 4.31 1.26
CA SER A 29 2.09 3.07 1.60
C SER A 29 3.54 3.18 1.14
N PHE A 30 4.46 2.72 1.98
CA PHE A 30 5.90 2.87 1.81
C PHE A 30 6.55 1.49 1.81
N GLY A 31 7.24 1.14 0.72
CA GLY A 31 8.03 -0.08 0.61
C GLY A 31 7.20 -1.35 0.81
N GLY A 32 7.80 -2.32 1.52
CA GLY A 32 7.32 -3.70 1.56
C GLY A 32 7.82 -4.48 0.34
N TYR A 33 7.38 -5.74 0.24
CA TYR A 33 7.82 -6.62 -0.84
C TYR A 33 6.67 -7.45 -1.46
N SER A 34 6.89 -7.88 -2.70
CA SER A 34 6.08 -8.74 -3.55
C SER A 34 6.97 -9.85 -4.09
N ASP A 35 6.42 -11.04 -4.32
CA ASP A 35 7.11 -12.13 -5.01
C ASP A 35 7.47 -11.82 -6.48
N THR A 36 6.94 -10.72 -7.02
CA THR A 36 7.13 -10.30 -8.42
C THR A 36 8.26 -9.30 -8.65
N GLU A 37 9.01 -8.89 -7.62
CA GLU A 37 10.05 -7.87 -7.73
C GLU A 37 11.46 -8.44 -7.52
N ASP A 38 12.47 -7.78 -8.09
CA ASP A 38 13.89 -8.11 -7.92
C ASP A 38 14.49 -7.33 -6.74
N TYR A 39 14.86 -8.05 -5.67
CA TYR A 39 15.48 -7.48 -4.46
C TYR A 39 17.01 -7.60 -4.43
N THR A 40 17.64 -8.00 -5.54
CA THR A 40 19.11 -8.05 -5.62
C THR A 40 19.74 -6.67 -5.78
N GLN A 41 18.94 -5.66 -6.13
CA GLN A 41 19.39 -4.29 -6.34
C GLN A 41 18.90 -3.39 -5.20
N VAL A 42 19.75 -2.42 -4.82
CA VAL A 42 19.35 -1.36 -3.89
C VAL A 42 18.61 -0.29 -4.68
N THR A 43 17.29 -0.23 -4.52
CA THR A 43 16.44 0.79 -5.13
C THR A 43 15.87 1.73 -4.06
N PRO A 44 15.49 2.97 -4.43
CA PRO A 44 14.69 3.82 -3.54
C PRO A 44 13.40 3.13 -3.08
N ILE A 45 12.94 3.48 -1.88
CA ILE A 45 11.63 3.05 -1.39
C ILE A 45 10.55 3.69 -2.26
N ASP A 46 9.64 2.86 -2.76
CA ASP A 46 8.48 3.30 -3.50
C ASP A 46 7.34 3.73 -2.58
N ILE A 47 6.50 4.63 -3.11
CA ILE A 47 5.37 5.21 -2.39
C ILE A 47 4.14 5.07 -3.27
N HIS A 48 3.10 4.39 -2.78
CA HIS A 48 1.80 4.34 -3.44
C HIS A 48 0.79 5.14 -2.64
N ILE A 49 -0.09 5.82 -3.37
CA ILE A 49 -1.11 6.69 -2.81
C ILE A 49 -2.47 6.13 -3.19
N PHE A 50 -3.29 5.84 -2.20
CA PHE A 50 -4.67 5.43 -2.37
C PHE A 50 -5.61 6.56 -1.98
N ASN A 51 -6.42 7.05 -2.92
CA ASN A 51 -7.46 8.03 -2.64
C ASN A 51 -8.70 7.33 -2.07
N ILE A 52 -9.09 7.70 -0.85
CA ILE A 52 -10.23 7.10 -0.15
C ILE A 52 -11.57 7.77 -0.50
N ARG A 53 -11.56 8.85 -1.27
CA ARG A 53 -12.77 9.46 -1.83
C ARG A 53 -13.16 8.75 -3.13
N LYS A 54 -14.46 8.51 -3.29
CA LYS A 54 -15.07 8.10 -4.55
C LYS A 54 -15.25 9.30 -5.47
#